data_AF-A0A9D7AED1-F1
#
_entry.id   AF-A0A9D7AED1-F1
#
_cell.length_a   1.000
_cell.length_b   1.000
_cell.length_c   1.000
_cell.angle_alpha   90.00
_cell.angle_beta   90.00
_cell.angle_gamma   90.00
#
_symmetry.space_group_name_H-M   'P 1'
#
loop_
_entity.id
_entity.type
_entity.pdbx_description
1 polymer ?
#
loop_
_entity_poly.entity_id
_entity_poly.type
_entity_poly.pdbx_seq_one_letter_code
_entity_poly.pdbx_strand_id
1 'polypeptide(L)'
;MIKKRTVLAALVVTGLIASTSSAAFANHGGGNGGRGEGNRGGGAIASLVTAGTINQTQADAFKAAMKTKLDAKFVTKLNTVLTGLVSNSTLTQTKANAVKAAATTKKSIRDLVTAGTITTAEATSIKTALRALPKEDITVIRDEVLTSLVSNSTITQAQADAIKAAKAAWVGKLGSHRGADLGTAQTASLTY
;
A
#
# COMPACT_ATOMS: atom_id res chain seq x y z
N MET A 1 -6.16 48.19 -24.08
CA MET A 1 -6.16 46.72 -24.00
C MET A 1 -6.70 46.30 -22.63
N ILE A 2 -7.98 45.92 -22.56
CA ILE A 2 -8.66 45.57 -21.30
C ILE A 2 -8.85 44.06 -21.26
N LYS A 3 -8.25 43.43 -20.27
CA LYS A 3 -8.21 41.97 -20.08
C LYS A 3 -9.54 41.52 -19.49
N LYS A 4 -10.41 40.90 -20.29
CA LYS A 4 -11.64 40.26 -19.82
C LYS A 4 -11.26 39.05 -18.96
N ARG A 5 -11.56 39.10 -17.66
CA ARG A 5 -11.53 37.94 -16.77
C ARG A 5 -12.97 37.50 -16.54
N THR A 6 -13.34 36.44 -17.26
CA THR A 6 -14.59 35.69 -17.07
C THR A 6 -14.50 34.98 -15.71
N VAL A 7 -15.26 35.46 -14.72
CA VAL A 7 -15.49 34.71 -13.48
C VAL A 7 -16.70 33.84 -13.74
N LEU A 8 -16.47 32.55 -14.01
CA LEU A 8 -17.54 31.56 -14.03
C LEU A 8 -18.06 31.37 -12.60
N ALA A 9 -19.35 31.61 -12.43
CA ALA A 9 -20.11 31.26 -11.23
C ALA A 9 -20.11 29.74 -11.04
N ALA A 10 -19.45 29.24 -9.99
CA ALA A 10 -19.62 27.87 -9.53
C ALA A 10 -20.70 27.87 -8.43
N LEU A 11 -21.91 27.47 -8.83
CA LEU A 11 -23.05 27.22 -7.97
C LEU A 11 -22.69 26.13 -6.94
N VAL A 12 -22.48 26.52 -5.68
CA VAL A 12 -22.35 25.57 -4.57
C VAL A 12 -23.74 25.03 -4.27
N VAL A 13 -24.06 23.86 -4.79
CA VAL A 13 -25.22 23.09 -4.35
C VAL A 13 -24.82 22.41 -3.05
N THR A 14 -25.25 22.99 -1.93
CA THR A 14 -25.16 22.40 -0.60
C THR A 14 -26.09 21.19 -0.53
N GLY A 15 -25.56 20.01 -0.83
CA GLY A 15 -26.25 18.74 -0.59
C GLY A 15 -26.27 18.43 0.91
N LEU A 16 -27.37 18.82 1.56
CA LEU A 16 -27.79 18.30 2.86
C LEU A 16 -27.95 16.77 2.74
N ILE A 17 -27.05 15.98 3.33
CA ILE A 17 -27.33 14.55 3.53
C ILE A 17 -28.09 14.43 4.84
N ALA A 18 -29.42 14.48 4.71
CA ALA A 18 -30.33 13.88 5.66
C ALA A 18 -30.04 12.37 5.70
N SER A 19 -29.82 11.85 6.90
CA SER A 19 -29.81 10.42 7.16
C SER A 19 -31.20 9.85 6.90
N THR A 20 -31.45 9.35 5.69
CA THR A 20 -32.59 8.48 5.41
C THR A 20 -32.08 7.16 4.86
N SER A 21 -32.25 6.14 5.68
CA SER A 21 -32.05 4.74 5.37
C SER A 21 -32.84 4.31 4.12
N SER A 22 -32.22 3.39 3.37
CA SER A 22 -32.87 2.39 2.50
C SER A 22 -33.57 2.88 1.22
N ALA A 23 -32.84 2.87 0.10
CA ALA A 23 -33.41 2.55 -1.21
C ALA A 23 -32.40 1.74 -2.04
N ALA A 24 -32.89 0.68 -2.64
CA ALA A 24 -32.15 -0.42 -3.24
C ALA A 24 -31.38 -0.02 -4.51
N PHE A 25 -30.12 -0.44 -4.59
CA PHE A 25 -29.44 -0.65 -5.87
C PHE A 25 -29.31 -2.15 -6.09
N ALA A 26 -30.33 -2.73 -6.72
CA ALA A 26 -30.22 -4.01 -7.39
C ALA A 26 -30.08 -3.76 -8.89
N ASN A 27 -28.89 -4.01 -9.44
CA ASN A 27 -28.80 -4.65 -10.75
C ASN A 27 -27.62 -5.63 -10.76
N HIS A 28 -27.95 -6.86 -11.15
CA HIS A 28 -27.23 -8.12 -11.01
C HIS A 28 -26.21 -8.37 -12.15
N GLY A 29 -25.20 -9.22 -11.89
CA GLY A 29 -24.57 -10.01 -12.96
C GLY A 29 -23.12 -10.41 -12.72
N GLY A 30 -22.88 -11.40 -11.85
CA GLY A 30 -21.55 -12.00 -11.70
C GLY A 30 -21.45 -12.93 -10.50
N GLY A 31 -22.24 -14.00 -10.49
CA GLY A 31 -22.20 -15.02 -9.45
C GLY A 31 -20.84 -15.72 -9.36
N ASN A 32 -20.21 -15.63 -8.20
CA ASN A 32 -19.42 -16.71 -7.65
C ASN A 32 -19.53 -16.67 -6.11
N GLY A 33 -20.73 -17.02 -5.64
CA GLY A 33 -20.98 -17.33 -4.23
C GLY A 33 -20.36 -18.69 -3.93
N GLY A 34 -19.27 -18.68 -3.16
CA GLY A 34 -18.56 -19.91 -2.81
C GLY A 34 -17.29 -19.68 -2.02
N ARG A 35 -17.29 -18.78 -1.04
CA ARG A 35 -16.30 -18.81 0.04
C ARG A 35 -17.02 -18.53 1.34
N GLY A 36 -17.32 -19.62 2.05
CA GLY A 36 -18.02 -19.61 3.31
C GLY A 36 -17.42 -18.64 4.31
N GLU A 37 -18.32 -18.08 5.10
CA GLU A 37 -18.06 -17.53 6.41
C GLU A 37 -17.16 -18.47 7.21
N GLY A 38 -15.90 -18.07 7.27
CA GLY A 38 -14.88 -18.69 8.08
C GLY A 38 -13.84 -17.63 8.39
N ASN A 39 -14.22 -16.67 9.25
CA ASN A 39 -13.37 -15.94 10.19
C ASN A 39 -11.88 -15.67 9.84
N ARG A 40 -11.53 -15.43 8.57
CA ARG A 40 -10.20 -14.99 8.14
C ARG A 40 -10.36 -13.61 7.54
N GLY A 41 -10.23 -12.62 8.41
CA GLY A 41 -10.58 -11.22 8.17
C GLY A 41 -10.16 -10.69 6.81
N GLY A 42 -11.16 -10.34 5.99
CA GLY A 42 -10.95 -9.41 4.89
C GLY A 42 -10.26 -8.18 5.48
N GLY A 43 -9.04 -7.88 5.02
CA GLY A 43 -8.23 -6.80 5.60
C GLY A 43 -8.99 -5.46 5.61
N ALA A 44 -8.52 -4.48 6.38
CA ALA A 44 -9.20 -3.20 6.64
C ALA A 44 -10.04 -2.60 5.48
N ILE A 45 -9.52 -2.63 4.26
CA ILE A 45 -10.19 -2.09 3.06
C ILE A 45 -11.40 -2.93 2.65
N ALA A 46 -11.31 -4.26 2.72
CA ALA A 46 -12.42 -5.16 2.37
C ALA A 46 -13.62 -4.95 3.31
N SER A 47 -13.38 -4.75 4.61
CA SER A 47 -14.45 -4.44 5.56
C SER A 47 -15.20 -3.14 5.21
N LEU A 48 -14.49 -2.13 4.71
CA LEU A 48 -15.12 -0.87 4.28
C LEU A 48 -15.94 -1.02 2.99
N VAL A 49 -15.52 -1.92 2.09
CA VAL A 49 -16.30 -2.26 0.89
C VAL A 49 -17.59 -2.99 1.28
N THR A 50 -17.48 -3.99 2.16
CA THR A 50 -18.66 -4.73 2.67
C THR A 50 -19.63 -3.81 3.41
N ALA A 51 -19.11 -2.84 4.18
CA ALA A 51 -19.91 -1.84 4.87
C ALA A 51 -20.51 -0.75 3.93
N GLY A 52 -20.18 -0.77 2.63
CA GLY A 52 -20.65 0.22 1.67
C GLY A 52 -20.04 1.62 1.86
N THR A 53 -19.06 1.79 2.74
CA THR A 53 -18.38 3.08 2.97
C THR A 53 -17.59 3.51 1.74
N ILE A 54 -16.99 2.54 1.05
CA ILE A 54 -16.33 2.72 -0.25
C ILE A 54 -16.82 1.63 -1.20
N ASN A 55 -16.74 1.88 -2.50
CA ASN A 55 -17.00 0.84 -3.50
C ASN A 55 -15.72 0.11 -3.92
N GLN A 56 -15.87 -0.95 -4.72
CA GLN A 56 -14.75 -1.77 -5.19
C GLN A 56 -13.75 -0.98 -6.04
N THR A 57 -14.24 -0.10 -6.94
CA THR A 57 -13.39 0.77 -7.77
C THR A 57 -12.52 1.69 -6.92
N GLN A 58 -13.07 2.28 -5.86
CA GLN A 58 -12.33 3.12 -4.92
C GLN A 58 -11.29 2.33 -4.13
N ALA A 59 -11.64 1.11 -3.70
CA ALA A 59 -10.71 0.22 -3.03
C ALA A 59 -9.53 -0.18 -3.94
N ASP A 60 -9.78 -0.44 -5.22
CA ASP A 60 -8.75 -0.80 -6.18
C ASP A 60 -7.90 0.39 -6.59
N ALA A 61 -8.50 1.58 -6.75
CA ALA A 61 -7.76 2.83 -6.93
C ALA A 61 -6.80 3.10 -5.77
N PHE A 62 -7.25 2.90 -4.52
CA PHE A 62 -6.39 3.02 -3.35
C PHE A 62 -5.22 2.02 -3.36
N LYS A 63 -5.48 0.73 -3.62
CA LYS A 63 -4.41 -0.28 -3.69
C LYS A 63 -3.41 0.02 -4.81
N ALA A 64 -3.90 0.43 -5.98
CA ALA A 64 -3.08 0.78 -7.11
C ALA A 64 -2.18 1.98 -6.80
N ALA A 65 -2.75 3.06 -6.26
CA ALA A 65 -1.99 4.24 -5.86
C ALA A 65 -0.94 3.94 -4.78
N MET A 66 -1.29 3.10 -3.80
CA MET A 66 -0.35 2.66 -2.76
C MET A 66 0.80 1.85 -3.35
N LYS A 67 0.48 0.89 -4.23
CA LYS A 67 1.50 0.12 -4.95
C LYS A 67 2.42 1.02 -5.76
N THR A 68 1.88 1.96 -6.52
CA THR A 68 2.67 2.91 -7.33
C THR A 68 3.64 3.72 -6.47
N LYS A 69 3.18 4.25 -5.32
CA LYS A 69 4.07 4.99 -4.41
C LYS A 69 5.15 4.10 -3.80
N LEU A 70 4.81 2.88 -3.38
CA LEU A 70 5.81 1.95 -2.84
C LEU A 70 6.84 1.54 -3.88
N ASP A 71 6.42 1.24 -5.10
CA ASP A 71 7.32 0.86 -6.19
C ASP A 71 8.27 2.02 -6.49
N ALA A 72 7.78 3.26 -6.53
CA ALA A 72 8.62 4.45 -6.73
C ALA A 72 9.66 4.60 -5.61
N LYS A 73 9.24 4.47 -4.34
CA LYS A 73 10.16 4.52 -3.17
C LYS A 73 11.19 3.40 -3.22
N PHE A 74 10.78 2.19 -3.60
CA PHE A 74 11.68 1.05 -3.76
C PHE A 74 12.71 1.31 -4.86
N VAL A 75 12.30 1.83 -6.02
CA VAL A 75 13.22 2.18 -7.12
C VAL A 75 14.22 3.25 -6.68
N THR A 76 13.80 4.27 -5.95
CA THR A 76 14.72 5.28 -5.38
C THR A 76 15.76 4.63 -4.48
N LYS A 77 15.34 3.76 -3.53
CA LYS A 77 16.25 3.04 -2.63
C LYS A 77 17.21 2.13 -3.37
N LEU A 78 16.70 1.39 -4.35
CA LEU A 78 17.50 0.52 -5.20
C LEU A 78 18.56 1.32 -5.93
N ASN A 79 18.21 2.48 -6.50
CA ASN A 79 19.17 3.35 -7.16
C ASN A 79 20.27 3.83 -6.20
N THR A 80 19.92 4.24 -4.98
CA THR A 80 20.90 4.61 -3.95
C THR A 80 21.86 3.46 -3.64
N VAL A 81 21.34 2.25 -3.42
CA VAL A 81 22.16 1.06 -3.15
C VAL A 81 23.09 0.75 -4.32
N LEU A 82 22.57 0.74 -5.54
CA LEU A 82 23.36 0.41 -6.72
C LEU A 82 24.47 1.43 -6.96
N THR A 83 24.21 2.72 -6.78
CA THR A 83 25.25 3.76 -6.86
C THR A 83 26.35 3.50 -5.82
N GLY A 84 26.00 3.23 -4.56
CA GLY A 84 26.98 2.94 -3.52
C GLY A 84 27.81 1.68 -3.80
N LEU A 85 27.18 0.62 -4.30
CA LEU A 85 27.89 -0.62 -4.65
C LEU A 85 28.80 -0.47 -5.87
N VAL A 86 28.45 0.41 -6.83
CA VAL A 86 29.33 0.77 -7.94
C VAL A 86 30.52 1.58 -7.45
N SER A 87 30.29 2.59 -6.59
CA SER A 87 31.38 3.37 -5.98
C SER A 87 32.35 2.49 -5.20
N ASN A 88 31.85 1.48 -4.49
CA ASN A 88 32.66 0.52 -3.74
C ASN A 88 33.24 -0.62 -4.62
N SER A 89 33.12 -0.52 -5.95
CA SER A 89 33.59 -1.52 -6.93
C SER A 89 33.07 -2.95 -6.71
N THR A 90 31.98 -3.10 -5.95
CA THR A 90 31.27 -4.38 -5.77
C THR A 90 30.44 -4.73 -7.01
N LEU A 91 29.94 -3.71 -7.71
CA LEU A 91 29.23 -3.85 -8.98
C LEU A 91 29.93 -3.01 -10.05
N THR A 92 29.83 -3.45 -11.31
CA THR A 92 30.11 -2.57 -12.45
C THR A 92 28.88 -1.76 -12.80
N GLN A 93 29.07 -0.63 -13.49
CA GLN A 93 27.95 0.19 -13.96
C GLN A 93 26.98 -0.60 -14.85
N THR A 94 27.51 -1.49 -15.70
CA THR A 94 26.71 -2.37 -16.56
C THR A 94 25.80 -3.28 -15.75
N LYS A 95 26.33 -3.91 -14.70
CA LYS A 95 25.55 -4.78 -13.81
C LYS A 95 24.49 -3.99 -13.03
N ALA A 96 24.85 -2.82 -12.52
CA ALA A 96 23.89 -1.94 -11.86
C ALA A 96 22.75 -1.54 -12.80
N ASN A 97 23.03 -1.21 -14.06
CA ASN A 97 22.02 -0.88 -15.05
C ASN A 97 21.10 -2.06 -15.36
N ALA A 98 21.64 -3.28 -15.46
CA ALA A 98 20.84 -4.49 -15.64
C ALA A 98 19.89 -4.74 -14.47
N VAL A 99 20.34 -4.51 -13.23
CA VAL A 99 19.49 -4.61 -12.03
C VAL A 99 18.36 -3.57 -12.06
N LYS A 100 18.65 -2.32 -12.46
CA LYS A 100 17.62 -1.28 -12.63
C LYS A 100 16.56 -1.69 -13.66
N ALA A 101 16.99 -2.23 -14.80
CA ALA A 101 16.09 -2.71 -15.84
C ALA A 101 15.25 -3.92 -15.39
N ALA A 102 15.82 -4.81 -14.56
CA ALA A 102 15.05 -5.92 -14.00
C ALA A 102 13.94 -5.43 -13.05
N ALA A 103 14.22 -4.41 -12.24
CA ALA A 103 13.24 -3.84 -11.31
C ALA A 103 12.00 -3.27 -12.00
N THR A 104 12.15 -2.69 -13.20
CA THR A 104 11.01 -2.16 -13.98
C THR A 104 10.24 -3.24 -14.73
N THR A 105 10.92 -4.32 -15.14
CA THR A 105 10.32 -5.42 -15.92
C THR A 105 9.76 -6.55 -15.05
N LYS A 106 9.68 -6.36 -13.73
CA LYS A 106 9.27 -7.36 -12.73
C LYS A 106 10.14 -8.62 -12.73
N LYS A 107 11.33 -8.57 -13.31
CA LYS A 107 12.32 -9.65 -13.21
C LYS A 107 12.91 -9.67 -11.82
N SER A 108 13.12 -10.86 -11.29
CA SER A 108 13.69 -11.04 -9.96
C SER A 108 15.21 -10.91 -10.01
N ILE A 109 15.84 -10.54 -8.89
CA ILE A 109 17.31 -10.59 -8.74
C ILE A 109 17.83 -12.03 -9.01
N ARG A 110 17.04 -13.06 -8.70
CA ARG A 110 17.41 -14.45 -9.00
C ARG A 110 17.51 -14.71 -10.50
N ASP A 111 16.64 -14.10 -11.31
CA ASP A 111 16.66 -14.29 -12.76
C ASP A 111 17.96 -13.75 -13.34
N LEU A 112 18.47 -12.64 -12.79
CA LEU A 112 19.77 -12.06 -13.17
C LEU A 112 20.96 -12.93 -12.75
N VAL A 113 20.85 -13.62 -11.60
CA VAL A 113 21.87 -14.59 -11.14
C VAL A 113 21.88 -15.80 -12.05
N THR A 114 20.72 -16.37 -12.35
CA THR A 114 20.59 -17.53 -13.27
C THR A 114 21.09 -17.19 -14.67
N ALA A 115 20.84 -15.97 -15.15
CA ALA A 115 21.35 -15.49 -16.43
C ALA A 115 22.85 -15.13 -16.41
N GLY A 116 23.54 -15.27 -15.27
CA GLY A 116 24.96 -14.92 -15.12
C GLY A 116 25.27 -13.43 -15.22
N THR A 117 24.25 -12.57 -15.24
CA THR A 117 24.42 -11.11 -15.33
C THR A 117 25.05 -10.54 -14.06
N ILE A 118 24.65 -11.08 -12.90
CA ILE A 118 25.25 -10.80 -11.60
C ILE A 118 25.58 -12.12 -10.90
N THR A 119 26.52 -12.09 -9.97
CA THR A 119 26.87 -13.24 -9.14
C THR A 119 25.95 -13.33 -7.92
N THR A 120 25.93 -14.51 -7.28
CA THR A 120 25.22 -14.69 -6.00
C THR A 120 25.76 -13.78 -4.89
N ALA A 121 27.07 -13.51 -4.88
CA ALA A 121 27.70 -12.59 -3.95
C ALA A 121 27.20 -11.16 -4.17
N GLU A 122 27.16 -10.70 -5.42
CA GLU A 122 26.63 -9.38 -5.80
C GLU A 122 25.13 -9.24 -5.43
N ALA A 123 24.33 -10.26 -5.71
CA ALA A 123 22.93 -10.31 -5.31
C ALA A 123 22.74 -10.23 -3.78
N THR A 124 23.63 -10.88 -3.03
CA THR A 124 23.63 -10.83 -1.57
C THR A 124 23.98 -9.43 -1.07
N SER A 125 25.01 -8.79 -1.64
CA SER A 125 25.39 -7.42 -1.31
C SER A 125 24.25 -6.43 -1.57
N ILE A 126 23.55 -6.55 -2.71
CA ILE A 126 22.37 -5.73 -3.02
C ILE A 126 21.28 -5.93 -1.96
N LYS A 127 20.96 -7.18 -1.62
CA LYS A 127 19.92 -7.51 -0.63
C LYS A 127 20.28 -7.00 0.77
N THR A 128 21.52 -7.15 1.18
CA THR A 128 22.01 -6.69 2.49
C THR A 128 21.97 -5.17 2.57
N ALA A 129 22.46 -4.46 1.54
CA ALA A 129 22.42 -3.01 1.50
C ALA A 129 20.97 -2.47 1.48
N LEU A 130 20.06 -3.09 0.73
CA LEU A 130 18.64 -2.72 0.74
C LEU A 130 17.98 -2.92 2.11
N ARG A 131 18.37 -3.96 2.85
CA ARG A 131 17.86 -4.23 4.20
C ARG A 131 18.42 -3.28 5.26
N ALA A 132 19.60 -2.73 5.03
CA ALA A 132 20.23 -1.76 5.92
C ALA A 132 19.60 -0.36 5.79
N LEU A 133 18.89 -0.09 4.68
CA LEU A 133 18.18 1.19 4.52
C LEU A 133 17.02 1.32 5.53
N PRO A 134 16.73 2.55 5.99
CA PRO A 134 15.61 2.80 6.88
C PRO A 134 14.31 2.33 6.24
N LYS A 135 13.40 1.76 7.05
CA LYS A 135 12.08 1.34 6.58
C LYS A 135 11.24 2.57 6.23
N GLU A 136 10.42 2.45 5.18
CA GLU A 136 9.46 3.52 4.87
C GLU A 136 8.40 3.60 5.96
N ASP A 137 8.01 4.82 6.30
CA ASP A 137 6.80 5.03 7.08
C ASP A 137 5.57 4.85 6.17
N ILE A 138 4.98 3.67 6.28
CA ILE A 138 3.79 3.29 5.50
C ILE A 138 2.61 4.20 5.82
N THR A 139 2.55 4.81 7.01
CA THR A 139 1.48 5.73 7.39
C THR A 139 1.57 7.05 6.62
N VAL A 140 2.79 7.60 6.48
CA VAL A 140 3.05 8.78 5.66
C VAL A 140 2.70 8.52 4.20
N ILE A 141 3.16 7.39 3.64
CA ILE A 141 2.84 7.01 2.24
C ILE A 141 1.33 6.87 2.04
N ARG A 142 0.63 6.23 2.98
CA ARG A 142 -0.83 6.11 2.95
C ARG A 142 -1.48 7.49 2.95
N ASP A 143 -1.06 8.38 3.83
CA ASP A 143 -1.69 9.68 3.98
C ASP A 143 -1.48 10.55 2.73
N GLU A 144 -0.31 10.50 2.10
CA GLU A 144 -0.09 11.12 0.80
C GLU A 144 -1.00 10.53 -0.30
N VAL A 145 -1.18 9.21 -0.33
CA VAL A 145 -2.08 8.53 -1.29
C VAL A 145 -3.51 9.01 -1.07
N LEU A 146 -3.98 9.03 0.16
CA LEU A 146 -5.34 9.46 0.49
C LEU A 146 -5.57 10.92 0.11
N THR A 147 -4.62 11.81 0.43
CA THR A 147 -4.68 13.22 0.01
C THR A 147 -4.78 13.35 -1.51
N SER A 148 -3.99 12.58 -2.27
CA SER A 148 -4.06 12.60 -3.74
C SER A 148 -5.41 12.08 -4.28
N LEU A 149 -5.98 11.03 -3.67
CA LEU A 149 -7.26 10.47 -4.12
C LEU A 149 -8.44 11.38 -3.77
N VAL A 150 -8.38 12.10 -2.65
CA VAL A 150 -9.35 13.15 -2.29
C VAL A 150 -9.25 14.32 -3.25
N SER A 151 -8.02 14.79 -3.55
CA SER A 151 -7.81 15.88 -4.51
C SER A 151 -8.30 15.53 -5.92
N ASN A 152 -8.24 14.25 -6.31
CA ASN A 152 -8.73 13.75 -7.58
C ASN A 152 -10.22 13.39 -7.54
N SER A 153 -10.93 13.71 -6.45
CA SER A 153 -12.35 13.37 -6.22
C SER A 153 -12.68 11.88 -6.40
N THR A 154 -11.68 11.00 -6.28
CA THR A 154 -11.86 9.55 -6.38
C THR A 154 -12.51 8.99 -5.11
N ILE A 155 -12.16 9.57 -3.96
CA ILE A 155 -12.79 9.31 -2.65
C ILE A 155 -13.11 10.63 -1.98
N THR A 156 -14.02 10.62 -1.01
CA THR A 156 -14.31 11.79 -0.18
C THR A 156 -13.37 11.85 1.03
N GLN A 157 -13.29 13.01 1.69
CA GLN A 157 -12.53 13.17 2.93
C GLN A 157 -13.01 12.19 4.01
N ALA A 158 -14.32 12.02 4.18
CA ALA A 158 -14.90 11.06 5.12
C ALA A 158 -14.48 9.61 4.81
N GLN A 159 -14.43 9.24 3.53
CA GLN A 159 -13.94 7.92 3.11
C GLN A 159 -12.44 7.75 3.40
N ALA A 160 -11.63 8.79 3.19
CA ALA A 160 -10.21 8.77 3.52
C ALA A 160 -9.98 8.55 5.03
N ASP A 161 -10.74 9.25 5.87
CA ASP A 161 -10.63 9.11 7.32
C ASP A 161 -11.12 7.75 7.83
N ALA A 162 -12.19 7.20 7.23
CA ALA A 162 -12.62 5.83 7.47
C ALA A 162 -11.53 4.80 7.12
N ILE A 163 -10.80 4.99 6.01
CA ILE A 163 -9.67 4.14 5.63
C ILE A 163 -8.55 4.21 6.67
N LYS A 164 -8.20 5.41 7.16
CA LYS A 164 -7.17 5.59 8.20
C LYS A 164 -7.58 4.86 9.48
N ALA A 165 -8.82 5.05 9.94
CA ALA A 165 -9.36 4.43 11.14
C ALA A 165 -9.38 2.90 11.03
N ALA A 166 -9.90 2.36 9.91
CA ALA A 166 -9.95 0.92 9.69
C ALA A 166 -8.55 0.28 9.68
N LYS A 167 -7.56 0.96 9.08
CA LYS A 167 -6.17 0.49 9.09
C LYS A 167 -5.55 0.52 10.48
N ALA A 168 -5.76 1.60 11.25
CA ALA A 168 -5.27 1.69 12.62
C ALA A 168 -5.87 0.59 13.51
N ALA A 169 -7.19 0.37 13.42
CA ALA A 169 -7.88 -0.70 14.15
C ALA A 169 -7.38 -2.09 13.76
N TRP A 170 -7.14 -2.33 12.47
CA TRP A 170 -6.59 -3.60 11.99
C TRP A 170 -5.17 -3.86 12.50
N VAL A 171 -4.31 -2.85 12.53
CA VAL A 171 -2.96 -2.95 13.12
C VAL A 171 -3.03 -3.24 14.62
N GLY A 172 -3.94 -2.58 15.35
CA GLY A 172 -4.17 -2.85 16.77
C GLY A 172 -4.61 -4.30 17.05
N LYS A 173 -5.48 -4.85 16.19
CA LYS A 173 -5.90 -6.27 16.28
C LYS A 173 -4.72 -7.22 16.04
N LEU A 174 -3.89 -7.00 15.02
CA LEU A 174 -2.69 -7.84 14.79
C LEU A 174 -1.64 -7.71 15.90
N GLY A 175 -1.48 -6.53 16.48
CA GLY A 175 -0.60 -6.34 17.64
C GLY A 175 -1.06 -7.15 18.86
N SER A 176 -2.38 -7.21 19.09
CA SER A 176 -2.99 -7.93 20.21
C SER A 176 -2.84 -9.46 20.09
N HIS A 177 -2.89 -10.01 18.87
CA HIS A 177 -2.68 -11.45 18.65
C HIS A 177 -1.23 -11.91 18.90
N ARG A 178 -0.22 -11.03 18.77
CA ARG A 178 1.18 -11.37 19.07
C ARG A 178 1.51 -11.33 20.56
N GLY A 179 0.71 -10.64 21.37
CA GLY A 179 0.88 -10.59 22.83
C GLY A 179 0.24 -11.76 23.58
N ALA A 180 -0.81 -12.36 23.02
CA ALA A 180 -1.55 -13.44 23.66
C ALA A 180 -0.81 -14.81 23.63
N ASP A 181 0.10 -15.01 22.67
CA ASP A 181 0.81 -16.30 22.46
C ASP A 181 2.08 -16.45 23.33
N LEU A 182 2.57 -15.37 23.95
CA LEU A 182 3.73 -15.41 24.85
C LEU A 182 3.35 -15.31 26.34
N GLY A 183 2.08 -15.13 26.67
CA GLY A 183 1.61 -14.81 28.03
C GLY A 183 1.11 -16.00 28.87
N THR A 184 0.93 -17.19 28.29
CA THR A 184 0.33 -18.34 28.99
C THR A 184 1.30 -19.46 29.37
N ALA A 185 2.59 -19.35 29.03
CA ALA A 185 3.58 -20.39 29.31
C ALA A 185 4.45 -20.14 30.57
N GLN A 186 4.32 -19.01 31.27
CA GLN A 186 5.22 -18.65 32.38
C GLN A 186 4.49 -18.31 33.70
N THR A 187 3.48 -19.08 34.07
CA THR A 187 2.94 -19.10 35.45
C THR A 187 2.34 -20.47 35.77
N ALA A 188 3.15 -21.53 35.76
CA ALA A 188 2.78 -22.78 36.43
C ALA A 188 4.02 -23.48 36.99
N SER A 189 3.99 -23.75 38.30
CA SER A 189 4.95 -24.48 39.14
C SER A 189 6.21 -23.72 39.61
N LEU A 190 6.01 -22.88 40.63
CA LEU A 190 6.90 -22.82 41.80
C LEU A 190 5.98 -22.60 43.01
N THR A 191 5.37 -23.69 43.46
CA THR A 191 4.85 -23.79 44.82
C THR A 191 5.93 -24.49 45.65
N TYR A 192 6.28 -23.84 46.76
CA TYR A 192 7.30 -24.24 47.74
C TYR A 192 7.19 -25.70 48.20
#